data_AF-A0A1F8U2G4-F1
#
_entry.id   AF-A0A1F8U2G4-F1
#
_cell.length_a   1.000
_cell.length_b   1.000
_cell.length_c   1.000
_cell.angle_alpha   90.00
_cell.angle_beta   90.00
_cell.angle_gamma   90.00
#
_symmetry.space_group_name_H-M   'P 1'
#
loop_
_entity.id
_entity.type
_entity.pdbx_description
1 polymer ?
#
loop_
_entity_poly.entity_id
_entity_poly.type
_entity_poly.pdbx_seq_one_letter_code
_entity_poly.pdbx_strand_id
1 'polypeptide(L)'
;MKCKNHRDEEARFICDKCKMPICEQCSTELRGNKVCINCVDHAVYAERDRAKKIGFWNKFIFFIFACIPGAAHMQMGLFKRGMQLMLTFFGAIVLISYANVESFIPLAIIPTWFFSFFDAYNSRKKQLVGEVVEDIEAYNYEFIVSNKKTLGLVLVLFGFIGFLNAIDSTFSLFGYNVDRFYWAAKRAIIPLVFVISGLTLLAKLKKAEKEINESTEN
;
A
#
# COMPACT_ATOMS: atom_id res chain seq x y z
N MET A 1 27.80 -0.48 50.82
CA MET A 1 28.54 -0.17 49.56
C MET A 1 27.95 1.12 49.00
N LYS A 2 28.74 2.04 48.43
CA LYS A 2 28.18 3.29 47.88
C LYS A 2 27.53 3.05 46.52
N CYS A 3 26.51 3.83 46.19
CA CYS A 3 25.92 3.78 44.84
C CYS A 3 26.92 4.28 43.80
N LYS A 4 26.96 3.61 42.63
CA LYS A 4 27.80 4.03 41.50
C LYS A 4 27.42 5.41 40.96
N ASN A 5 26.12 5.67 40.84
CA ASN A 5 25.58 6.85 40.19
C ASN A 5 25.35 8.01 41.16
N HIS A 6 25.23 7.72 42.46
CA HIS A 6 24.99 8.71 43.51
C HIS A 6 25.99 8.48 44.65
N ARG A 7 26.94 9.40 44.83
CA ARG A 7 28.07 9.22 45.76
C ARG A 7 27.69 9.40 47.24
N ASP A 8 26.54 10.01 47.48
CA ASP A 8 26.07 10.43 48.80
C ASP A 8 25.09 9.44 49.43
N GLU A 9 24.66 8.41 48.68
CA GLU A 9 23.73 7.38 49.16
C GLU A 9 24.32 5.97 49.15
N GLU A 10 23.86 5.16 50.10
CA GLU A 10 24.19 3.74 50.16
C GLU A 10 23.39 2.94 49.12
N ALA A 11 24.06 1.97 48.51
CA ALA A 11 23.44 1.07 47.55
C ALA A 11 22.53 0.07 48.26
N ARG A 12 21.28 -0.04 47.77
CA ARG A 12 20.27 -1.00 48.24
C ARG A 12 20.07 -2.16 47.28
N PHE A 13 20.36 -1.97 45.99
CA PHE A 13 20.11 -2.94 44.94
C PHE A 13 21.34 -3.13 44.05
N ILE A 14 21.38 -4.24 43.31
CA ILE A 14 22.38 -4.49 42.27
C ILE A 14 21.65 -4.42 40.93
N CYS A 15 22.15 -3.62 40.00
CA CYS A 15 21.57 -3.53 38.66
C CYS A 15 21.71 -4.86 37.92
N ASP A 16 20.61 -5.41 37.42
CA ASP A 16 20.66 -6.71 36.73
C ASP A 16 21.41 -6.67 35.39
N LYS A 17 21.43 -5.51 34.72
CA LYS A 17 22.09 -5.35 33.42
C LYS A 17 23.60 -5.11 33.53
N CYS A 18 24.05 -4.19 34.39
CA CYS A 18 25.47 -3.82 34.50
C CYS A 18 26.17 -4.38 35.75
N LYS A 19 25.44 -5.08 36.63
CA LYS A 19 25.94 -5.69 37.87
C LYS A 19 26.61 -4.72 38.86
N MET A 20 26.29 -3.42 38.76
CA MET A 20 26.81 -2.39 39.67
C MET A 20 25.84 -2.12 40.83
N PRO A 21 26.35 -1.80 42.03
CA PRO A 21 25.52 -1.42 43.17
C PRO A 21 24.88 -0.03 42.98
N ILE A 22 23.57 0.07 43.23
CA ILE A 22 22.76 1.28 43.04
C ILE A 22 21.84 1.59 44.23
N CYS A 23 21.59 2.87 44.47
CA CYS A 23 20.62 3.33 45.47
C CYS A 23 19.18 3.24 44.92
N GLU A 24 18.20 3.49 45.78
CA GLU A 24 16.79 3.44 45.43
C GLU A 24 16.41 4.47 44.36
N GLN A 25 16.92 5.71 44.47
CA GLN A 25 16.68 6.79 43.50
C GLN A 25 17.24 6.48 42.11
N CYS A 26 18.32 5.71 42.04
CA CYS A 26 18.95 5.32 40.79
C CYS A 26 18.38 4.02 40.20
N SER A 27 17.45 3.36 40.90
CA SER A 27 16.87 2.09 40.51
C SER A 27 15.50 2.28 39.85
N THR A 28 15.26 1.54 38.78
CA THR A 28 13.99 1.49 38.07
C THR A 28 13.62 0.02 37.88
N GLU A 29 12.35 -0.32 38.08
CA GLU A 29 11.88 -1.69 37.96
C GLU A 29 11.36 -1.98 36.56
N LEU A 30 11.91 -3.01 35.92
CA LEU A 30 11.54 -3.42 34.57
C LEU A 30 11.26 -4.92 34.58
N ARG A 31 9.98 -5.30 34.46
CA ARG A 31 9.52 -6.71 34.46
C ARG A 31 10.04 -7.50 35.69
N GLY A 32 10.00 -6.89 36.87
CA GLY A 32 10.44 -7.49 38.13
C GLY A 32 11.96 -7.43 38.40
N ASN A 33 12.75 -6.90 37.46
CA ASN A 33 14.20 -6.76 37.63
C ASN A 33 14.57 -5.31 37.99
N LYS A 34 15.52 -5.11 38.91
CA LYS A 34 16.03 -3.77 39.26
C LYS A 34 17.15 -3.37 38.31
N VAL A 35 16.93 -2.31 37.53
CA VAL A 35 17.89 -1.80 36.54
C VAL A 35 18.23 -0.35 36.88
N CYS A 36 19.46 0.09 36.62
CA CYS A 36 19.85 1.48 36.89
C CYS A 36 19.40 2.45 35.79
N ILE A 37 19.13 3.70 36.16
CA ILE A 37 18.68 4.73 35.22
C ILE A 37 19.61 4.86 34.00
N ASN A 38 20.94 4.86 34.18
CA ASN A 38 21.88 4.93 33.05
C ASN A 38 21.78 3.72 32.11
N CYS A 39 21.45 2.54 32.63
CA CYS A 39 21.30 1.33 31.81
C CYS A 39 20.03 1.37 30.96
N VAL A 40 18.97 1.97 31.50
CA VAL A 40 17.72 2.25 30.79
C VAL A 40 17.97 3.36 29.77
N ASP A 41 18.62 4.43 30.18
CA ASP A 41 18.96 5.59 29.35
C ASP A 41 19.79 5.18 28.13
N HIS A 42 20.84 4.38 28.35
CA HIS A 42 21.61 3.78 27.26
C HIS A 42 20.79 2.86 26.36
N ALA A 43 19.76 2.17 26.87
CA ALA A 43 18.89 1.35 26.02
C ALA A 43 18.00 2.23 25.13
N VAL A 44 17.38 3.26 25.71
CA VAL A 44 16.46 4.19 25.02
C VAL A 44 17.22 5.03 23.98
N TYR A 45 18.36 5.61 24.35
CA TYR A 45 19.15 6.43 23.41
C TYR A 45 19.89 5.60 22.36
N ALA A 46 20.30 4.36 22.66
CA ALA A 46 20.94 3.51 21.66
C ALA A 46 19.99 3.15 20.49
N GLU A 47 18.69 3.00 20.74
CA GLU A 47 17.70 2.82 19.67
C GLU A 47 17.56 4.08 18.81
N ARG A 48 17.47 5.25 19.45
CA ARG A 48 17.41 6.55 18.78
C ARG A 48 18.63 6.80 17.89
N ASP A 49 19.82 6.43 18.35
CA ASP A 49 21.07 6.56 17.59
C ASP A 49 21.15 5.59 16.41
N ARG A 50 20.58 4.37 16.53
CA ARG A 50 20.46 3.43 15.39
C ARG A 50 19.54 3.97 14.30
N ALA A 51 18.40 4.56 14.66
CA ALA A 51 17.50 5.22 13.70
C ALA A 51 18.19 6.38 12.97
N LYS A 52 19.10 7.09 13.65
CA LYS A 52 19.90 8.18 13.06
C LYS A 52 21.03 7.68 12.15
N LYS A 53 21.54 6.46 12.36
CA LYS A 53 22.68 5.87 11.63
C LYS A 53 22.32 5.31 10.24
N ILE A 54 21.26 5.80 9.62
CA ILE A 54 20.94 5.45 8.22
C ILE A 54 21.93 6.19 7.32
N GLY A 55 22.81 5.41 6.67
CA GLY A 55 23.81 5.91 5.73
C GLY A 55 23.18 6.68 4.56
N PHE A 56 23.99 7.55 3.94
CA PHE A 56 23.59 8.33 2.78
C PHE A 56 23.00 7.47 1.65
N TRP A 57 23.64 6.33 1.35
CA TRP A 57 23.18 5.38 0.34
C TRP A 57 21.75 4.86 0.58
N ASN A 58 21.39 4.56 1.83
CA ASN A 58 20.03 4.10 2.14
C ASN A 58 18.99 5.21 1.94
N LYS A 59 19.35 6.47 2.23
CA LYS A 59 18.46 7.61 1.96
C LYS A 59 18.30 7.85 0.47
N PHE A 60 19.38 7.69 -0.29
CA PHE A 60 19.37 7.83 -1.73
C PHE A 60 18.55 6.73 -2.43
N ILE A 61 18.74 5.46 -2.03
CA ILE A 61 17.93 4.34 -2.53
C ILE A 61 16.45 4.54 -2.18
N PHE A 62 16.15 4.96 -0.95
CA PHE A 62 14.78 5.29 -0.56
C PHE A 62 14.19 6.40 -1.43
N PHE A 63 14.94 7.45 -1.74
CA PHE A 63 14.49 8.53 -2.62
C PHE A 63 14.15 8.00 -4.02
N ILE A 64 15.01 7.16 -4.61
CA ILE A 64 14.76 6.53 -5.91
C ILE A 64 13.47 5.69 -5.86
N PHE A 65 13.30 4.87 -4.83
CA PHE A 65 12.08 4.07 -4.68
C PHE A 65 10.85 4.94 -4.37
N ALA A 66 11.00 6.08 -3.72
CA ALA A 66 9.88 6.99 -3.45
C ALA A 66 9.35 7.64 -4.73
N CYS A 67 10.20 7.82 -5.75
CA CYS A 67 9.78 8.28 -7.07
C CYS A 67 8.94 7.24 -7.84
N ILE A 68 8.97 5.96 -7.44
CA ILE A 68 8.15 4.90 -8.02
C ILE A 68 6.97 4.66 -7.07
N PRO A 69 5.73 5.02 -7.45
CA PRO A 69 4.58 4.92 -6.57
C PRO A 69 4.43 3.52 -5.97
N GLY A 70 4.42 3.43 -4.64
CA GLY A 70 4.30 2.19 -3.86
C GLY A 70 5.60 1.40 -3.62
N ALA A 71 6.68 1.62 -4.38
CA ALA A 71 7.91 0.84 -4.21
C ALA A 71 8.63 1.16 -2.89
N ALA A 72 8.68 2.43 -2.48
CA ALA A 72 9.24 2.84 -1.19
C ALA A 72 8.51 2.20 0.00
N HIS A 73 7.18 2.05 -0.09
CA HIS A 73 6.39 1.38 0.95
C HIS A 73 6.79 -0.09 1.11
N MET A 74 6.97 -0.81 0.00
CA MET A 74 7.43 -2.21 0.03
C MET A 74 8.86 -2.30 0.60
N GLN A 75 9.73 -1.34 0.29
CA GLN A 75 11.07 -1.27 0.88
C GLN A 75 11.04 -1.08 2.41
N MET A 76 9.98 -0.47 2.95
CA MET A 76 9.73 -0.29 4.39
C MET A 76 8.96 -1.46 5.02
N GLY A 77 8.66 -2.53 4.26
CA GLY A 77 7.87 -3.67 4.72
C GLY A 77 6.35 -3.47 4.68
N LEU A 78 5.86 -2.36 4.12
CA LEU A 78 4.43 -2.04 3.97
C LEU A 78 3.92 -2.57 2.63
N PHE A 79 3.83 -3.90 2.51
CA PHE A 79 3.54 -4.58 1.24
C PHE A 79 2.12 -4.32 0.73
N LYS A 80 1.10 -4.39 1.60
CA LYS A 80 -0.29 -4.16 1.19
C LYS A 80 -0.47 -2.72 0.70
N ARG A 81 0.07 -1.76 1.45
CA ARG A 81 0.03 -0.33 1.10
C ARG A 81 0.74 -0.05 -0.22
N GLY A 82 1.96 -0.58 -0.39
CA GLY A 82 2.76 -0.39 -1.59
C GLY A 82 2.14 -1.03 -2.82
N MET A 83 1.68 -2.27 -2.72
CA MET A 83 1.03 -2.99 -3.81
C MET A 83 -0.24 -2.28 -4.27
N GLN A 84 -1.05 -1.78 -3.34
CA GLN A 84 -2.24 -1.00 -3.67
C GLN A 84 -1.89 0.25 -4.48
N LEU A 85 -0.90 1.03 -4.05
CA LEU A 85 -0.48 2.24 -4.76
C LEU A 85 0.11 1.94 -6.14
N MET A 86 0.90 0.86 -6.27
CA MET A 86 1.39 0.39 -7.57
C MET A 86 0.24 -0.01 -8.51
N LEU A 87 -0.71 -0.83 -8.03
CA LEU A 87 -1.87 -1.24 -8.81
C LEU A 87 -2.74 -0.05 -9.22
N THR A 88 -2.89 0.94 -8.34
CA THR A 88 -3.63 2.17 -8.65
C THR A 88 -2.95 2.93 -9.77
N PHE A 89 -1.64 3.17 -9.63
CA PHE A 89 -0.88 4.01 -10.54
C PHE A 89 -0.78 3.36 -11.93
N PHE A 90 -0.23 2.14 -12.00
CA PHE A 90 -0.07 1.45 -13.28
C PHE A 90 -1.41 0.98 -13.85
N GLY A 91 -2.34 0.54 -12.99
CA GLY A 91 -3.69 0.17 -13.41
C GLY A 91 -4.44 1.34 -14.02
N ALA A 92 -4.32 2.55 -13.47
CA ALA A 92 -4.92 3.74 -14.08
C ALA A 92 -4.36 4.01 -15.48
N ILE A 93 -3.04 3.95 -15.68
CA ILE A 93 -2.43 4.11 -17.03
C ILE A 93 -3.02 3.09 -17.99
N VAL A 94 -2.98 1.81 -17.62
CA VAL A 94 -3.45 0.72 -18.48
C VAL A 94 -4.93 0.86 -18.82
N LEU A 95 -5.79 1.15 -17.83
CA LEU A 95 -7.23 1.31 -18.04
C LEU A 95 -7.58 2.53 -18.89
N ILE A 96 -6.90 3.66 -18.67
CA ILE A 96 -7.15 4.90 -19.42
C ILE A 96 -6.66 4.77 -20.87
N SER A 97 -5.46 4.21 -21.08
CA SER A 97 -4.94 3.92 -22.43
C SER A 97 -5.85 2.92 -23.15
N TYR A 98 -6.35 1.91 -22.45
CA TYR A 98 -7.29 0.95 -23.02
C TYR A 98 -8.60 1.59 -23.50
N ALA A 99 -9.09 2.61 -22.79
CA ALA A 99 -10.27 3.37 -23.20
C ALA A 99 -10.00 4.40 -24.31
N ASN A 100 -8.75 4.56 -24.77
CA ASN A 100 -8.30 5.61 -25.70
C ASN A 100 -8.60 7.04 -25.21
N VAL A 101 -8.55 7.26 -23.90
CA VAL A 101 -8.77 8.58 -23.28
C VAL A 101 -7.50 9.09 -22.61
N GLU A 102 -6.36 8.94 -23.30
CA GLU A 102 -5.01 9.21 -22.79
C GLU A 102 -4.81 10.63 -22.27
N SER A 103 -5.57 11.60 -22.80
CA SER A 103 -5.57 12.99 -22.31
C SER A 103 -5.93 13.11 -20.83
N PHE A 104 -6.60 12.11 -20.24
CA PHE A 104 -6.94 12.06 -18.82
C PHE A 104 -5.87 11.39 -17.95
N ILE A 105 -4.82 10.78 -18.53
CA ILE A 105 -3.72 10.15 -17.76
C ILE A 105 -3.11 11.13 -16.74
N PRO A 106 -2.76 12.38 -17.09
CA PRO A 106 -2.18 13.31 -16.12
C PRO A 106 -3.07 13.58 -14.91
N LEU A 107 -4.40 13.53 -15.08
CA LEU A 107 -5.38 13.74 -14.00
C LEU A 107 -5.29 12.65 -12.92
N ALA A 108 -5.01 11.40 -13.31
CA ALA A 108 -4.87 10.29 -12.38
C ALA A 108 -3.43 10.16 -11.84
N ILE A 109 -2.44 10.35 -12.71
CA ILE A 109 -1.02 10.08 -12.42
C ILE A 109 -0.40 11.13 -11.52
N ILE A 110 -0.63 12.41 -11.78
CA ILE A 110 0.00 13.49 -11.00
C ILE A 110 -0.42 13.40 -9.52
N PRO A 111 -1.73 13.35 -9.18
CA PRO A 111 -2.15 13.28 -7.79
C PRO A 111 -1.71 11.98 -7.10
N THR A 112 -1.82 10.83 -7.79
CA THR A 112 -1.44 9.53 -7.23
C THR A 112 0.05 9.46 -6.96
N TRP A 113 0.89 10.02 -7.85
CA TRP A 113 2.33 10.08 -7.66
C TRP A 113 2.70 10.94 -6.45
N PHE A 114 2.18 12.17 -6.36
CA PHE A 114 2.46 13.04 -5.22
C PHE A 114 1.95 12.44 -3.91
N PHE A 115 0.75 11.88 -3.92
CA PHE A 115 0.20 11.18 -2.76
C PHE A 115 1.14 10.07 -2.31
N SER A 116 1.52 9.16 -3.22
CA SER A 116 2.42 8.04 -2.89
C SER A 116 3.79 8.52 -2.39
N PHE A 117 4.35 9.55 -3.02
CA PHE A 117 5.63 10.13 -2.63
C PHE A 117 5.59 10.68 -1.20
N PHE A 118 4.66 11.60 -0.90
CA PHE A 118 4.53 12.19 0.43
C PHE A 118 4.15 11.14 1.49
N ASP A 119 3.31 10.19 1.13
CA ASP A 119 2.89 9.11 2.02
C ASP A 119 4.06 8.19 2.41
N ALA A 120 4.96 7.89 1.46
CA ALA A 120 6.18 7.14 1.75
C ALA A 120 7.09 7.90 2.74
N TYR A 121 7.28 9.21 2.53
CA TYR A 121 8.08 10.04 3.44
C TYR A 121 7.48 10.13 4.84
N ASN A 122 6.17 10.29 4.93
CA ASN A 122 5.47 10.34 6.21
C ASN A 122 5.59 9.00 6.95
N SER A 123 5.37 7.88 6.26
CA SER A 123 5.52 6.53 6.83
C SER A 123 6.95 6.28 7.31
N ARG A 124 7.95 6.68 6.52
CA ARG A 124 9.36 6.61 6.92
C ARG A 124 9.65 7.45 8.15
N LYS A 125 9.13 8.68 8.21
CA LYS A 125 9.32 9.57 9.36
C LYS A 125 8.78 8.92 10.64
N LYS A 126 7.59 8.31 10.59
CA LYS A 126 6.99 7.60 11.73
C LYS A 126 7.86 6.43 12.20
N GLN A 127 8.31 5.58 11.27
CA GLN A 127 9.21 4.48 11.59
C GLN A 127 10.52 4.95 12.24
N LEU A 128 11.09 6.08 11.79
CA LEU A 128 12.31 6.64 12.39
C LEU A 128 12.13 7.20 13.80
N VAL A 129 10.92 7.62 14.15
CA VAL A 129 10.57 8.09 15.50
C VAL A 129 10.25 6.91 16.43
N GLY A 130 10.20 5.68 15.90
CA GLY A 130 9.89 4.47 16.66
C GLY A 130 8.39 4.17 16.73
N GLU A 131 7.56 4.86 15.94
CA GLU A 131 6.14 4.53 15.81
C GLU A 131 5.98 3.24 15.00
N VAL A 132 5.12 2.35 15.49
CA VAL A 132 4.72 1.15 14.75
C VAL A 132 3.80 1.58 13.62
N VAL A 133 4.24 1.37 12.37
CA VAL A 133 3.43 1.59 11.18
C VAL A 133 2.90 0.22 10.73
N GLU A 134 1.61 -0.01 10.92
CA GLU A 134 0.95 -1.24 10.48
C GLU A 134 0.82 -1.29 8.95
N ASP A 135 0.96 -2.49 8.39
CA ASP A 135 0.74 -2.73 6.95
C ASP A 135 -0.75 -2.82 6.64
N ILE A 136 -1.37 -1.65 6.55
CA ILE A 136 -2.73 -1.43 6.11
C ILE A 136 -2.76 -0.73 4.76
N GLU A 137 -3.86 -0.93 4.04
CA GLU A 137 -4.17 -0.29 2.77
C GLU A 137 -4.12 1.25 2.89
N ALA A 138 -3.65 1.91 1.83
CA ALA A 138 -3.51 3.36 1.78
C ALA A 138 -4.87 4.08 1.83
N TYR A 139 -5.90 3.45 1.26
CA TYR A 139 -7.27 3.92 1.23
C TYR A 139 -8.23 2.73 1.14
N ASN A 140 -9.45 2.87 1.64
CA ASN A 140 -10.40 1.76 1.66
C ASN A 140 -11.03 1.58 0.25
N TYR A 141 -10.77 0.45 -0.41
CA TYR A 141 -11.40 0.09 -1.69
C TYR A 141 -12.71 -0.69 -1.53
N GLU A 142 -13.13 -1.00 -0.30
CA GLU A 142 -14.42 -1.65 -0.02
C GLU A 142 -15.56 -0.86 -0.65
N PHE A 143 -15.50 0.48 -0.72
CA PHE A 143 -16.54 1.24 -1.42
C PHE A 143 -16.68 0.81 -2.90
N ILE A 144 -15.57 0.53 -3.58
CA ILE A 144 -15.54 0.12 -4.99
C ILE A 144 -15.89 -1.36 -5.14
N VAL A 145 -15.39 -2.22 -4.24
CA VAL A 145 -15.53 -3.68 -4.34
C VAL A 145 -16.81 -4.21 -3.69
N SER A 146 -17.32 -3.55 -2.65
CA SER A 146 -18.54 -3.94 -1.92
C SER A 146 -19.75 -3.89 -2.83
N ASN A 147 -19.84 -2.87 -3.68
CA ASN A 147 -20.91 -2.79 -4.67
C ASN A 147 -20.58 -3.62 -5.92
N LYS A 148 -20.62 -4.95 -5.77
CA LYS A 148 -20.39 -5.91 -6.86
C LYS A 148 -21.27 -5.65 -8.09
N LYS A 149 -22.47 -5.07 -7.90
CA LYS A 149 -23.37 -4.65 -9.00
C LYS A 149 -22.73 -3.51 -9.81
N THR A 150 -22.26 -2.45 -9.15
CA THR A 150 -21.53 -1.35 -9.81
C THR A 150 -20.25 -1.82 -10.46
N LEU A 151 -19.47 -2.67 -9.79
CA LEU A 151 -18.25 -3.24 -10.36
C LEU A 151 -18.52 -4.02 -11.65
N GLY A 152 -19.54 -4.88 -11.65
CA GLY A 152 -19.98 -5.62 -12.83
C GLY A 152 -20.43 -4.71 -13.97
N LEU A 153 -21.20 -3.66 -13.66
CA LEU A 153 -21.65 -2.67 -14.64
C LEU A 153 -20.46 -1.90 -15.26
N VAL A 154 -19.53 -1.42 -14.43
CA VAL A 154 -18.30 -0.73 -14.89
C VAL A 154 -17.48 -1.63 -15.81
N LEU A 155 -17.30 -2.91 -15.46
CA LEU A 155 -16.58 -3.87 -16.29
C LEU A 155 -17.24 -4.08 -17.66
N VAL A 156 -18.57 -4.18 -17.71
CA VAL A 156 -19.32 -4.29 -18.98
C VAL A 156 -19.19 -3.01 -19.81
N LEU A 157 -19.34 -1.83 -19.20
CA LEU A 157 -19.18 -0.55 -19.89
C LEU A 157 -17.77 -0.38 -20.46
N PHE A 158 -16.73 -0.67 -19.67
CA PHE A 158 -15.33 -0.65 -20.14
C PHE A 158 -15.10 -1.62 -21.30
N GLY A 159 -15.61 -2.85 -21.20
CA GLY A 159 -15.53 -3.84 -22.27
C GLY A 159 -16.28 -3.40 -23.54
N PHE A 160 -17.42 -2.74 -23.40
CA PHE A 160 -18.16 -2.21 -24.55
C PHE A 160 -17.42 -1.05 -25.23
N ILE A 161 -16.87 -0.11 -24.44
CA ILE A 161 -16.03 0.99 -24.96
C ILE A 161 -14.82 0.44 -25.71
N GLY A 162 -14.11 -0.55 -25.13
CA GLY A 162 -12.99 -1.20 -25.78
C GLY A 162 -13.37 -1.90 -27.10
N PHE A 163 -14.58 -2.47 -27.16
CA PHE A 163 -15.11 -3.09 -28.38
C PHE A 163 -15.43 -2.05 -29.48
N LEU A 164 -16.07 -0.93 -29.13
CA LEU A 164 -16.32 0.16 -30.07
C LEU A 164 -15.01 0.72 -30.66
N ASN A 165 -13.99 0.90 -29.82
CA ASN A 165 -12.66 1.32 -30.25
C ASN A 165 -11.98 0.31 -31.20
N ALA A 166 -12.23 -0.99 -31.03
CA ALA A 166 -11.72 -2.00 -31.95
C ALA A 166 -12.39 -1.92 -33.33
N ILE A 167 -13.71 -1.65 -33.37
CA ILE A 167 -14.48 -1.51 -34.61
C ILE A 167 -14.09 -0.23 -35.38
N ASP A 168 -13.93 0.90 -34.70
CA ASP A 168 -13.61 2.18 -35.35
C ASP A 168 -12.32 2.11 -36.19
N SER A 169 -11.30 1.40 -35.69
CA SER A 169 -10.05 1.15 -36.43
C SER A 169 -10.22 0.35 -37.73
N THR A 170 -11.35 -0.32 -37.91
CA THR A 170 -11.69 -1.12 -39.10
C THR A 170 -12.44 -0.29 -40.15
N PHE A 171 -13.15 0.78 -39.76
CA PHE A 171 -14.11 1.51 -40.59
C PHE A 171 -13.49 2.65 -41.44
N SER A 172 -12.20 2.59 -41.77
CA SER A 172 -11.64 3.43 -42.84
C SER A 172 -12.14 2.90 -44.19
N LEU A 173 -13.17 3.57 -44.73
CA LEU A 173 -13.76 3.43 -46.06
C LEU A 173 -12.81 2.78 -47.10
N PHE A 174 -13.25 1.68 -47.72
CA PHE A 174 -12.72 1.14 -48.98
C PHE A 174 -11.24 0.68 -49.00
N GLY A 175 -10.96 -0.43 -48.31
CA GLY A 175 -9.72 -1.19 -48.55
C GLY A 175 -9.62 -2.43 -47.68
N TYR A 176 -10.17 -3.56 -48.15
CA TYR A 176 -10.06 -4.86 -47.49
C TYR A 176 -8.59 -5.29 -47.39
N ASN A 177 -7.95 -4.99 -46.26
CA ASN A 177 -6.62 -5.47 -45.92
C ASN A 177 -6.77 -6.51 -44.82
N VAL A 178 -6.38 -7.76 -45.11
CA VAL A 178 -6.45 -8.90 -44.17
C VAL A 178 -5.68 -8.60 -42.88
N ASP A 179 -4.59 -7.82 -42.99
CA ASP A 179 -3.79 -7.36 -41.86
C ASP A 179 -4.60 -6.50 -40.88
N ARG A 180 -5.47 -5.59 -41.36
CA ARG A 180 -6.31 -4.78 -40.47
C ARG A 180 -7.30 -5.65 -39.70
N PHE A 181 -7.88 -6.66 -40.35
CA PHE A 181 -8.82 -7.57 -39.71
C PHE A 181 -8.15 -8.39 -38.60
N TYR A 182 -6.95 -8.92 -38.84
CA TYR A 182 -6.17 -9.63 -37.82
C TYR A 182 -5.87 -8.74 -36.60
N TRP A 183 -5.44 -7.51 -36.83
CA TRP A 183 -5.16 -6.56 -35.75
C TRP A 183 -6.42 -6.13 -34.99
N ALA A 184 -7.55 -5.92 -35.68
CA ALA A 184 -8.83 -5.62 -35.06
C ALA A 184 -9.34 -6.78 -34.19
N ALA A 185 -9.28 -8.01 -34.71
CA ALA A 185 -9.66 -9.22 -33.97
C ALA A 185 -8.80 -9.40 -32.71
N LYS A 186 -7.48 -9.19 -32.81
CA LYS A 186 -6.56 -9.25 -31.66
C LYS A 186 -6.90 -8.20 -30.60
N ARG A 187 -7.27 -6.98 -31.00
CA ARG A 187 -7.69 -5.91 -30.07
C ARG A 187 -9.06 -6.20 -29.42
N ALA A 188 -9.93 -6.96 -30.07
CA ALA A 188 -11.25 -7.31 -29.57
C ALA A 188 -11.26 -8.38 -28.46
N ILE A 189 -10.18 -9.14 -28.28
CA ILE A 189 -10.09 -10.23 -27.27
C ILE A 189 -10.24 -9.70 -25.84
N ILE A 190 -9.48 -8.67 -25.48
CA ILE A 190 -9.48 -8.09 -24.12
C ILE A 190 -10.88 -7.51 -23.77
N PRO A 191 -11.53 -6.71 -24.63
CA PRO A 191 -12.91 -6.26 -24.40
C PRO A 191 -13.92 -7.40 -24.20
N LEU A 192 -13.85 -8.45 -25.01
CA LEU A 192 -14.74 -9.61 -24.85
C LEU A 192 -14.58 -10.27 -23.48
N VAL A 193 -13.34 -10.42 -23.00
CA VAL A 193 -13.07 -10.93 -21.65
C VAL A 193 -13.69 -10.04 -20.57
N PHE A 194 -13.55 -8.70 -20.69
CA PHE A 194 -14.16 -7.76 -19.76
C PHE A 194 -15.70 -7.86 -19.74
N VAL A 195 -16.34 -7.91 -20.91
CA VAL A 195 -17.80 -8.05 -21.03
C VAL A 195 -18.28 -9.37 -20.43
N ILE A 196 -17.66 -10.50 -20.78
CA ILE A 196 -18.05 -11.82 -20.27
C ILE A 196 -17.86 -11.87 -18.74
N SER A 197 -16.73 -11.37 -18.23
CA SER A 197 -16.47 -11.28 -16.79
C SER A 197 -17.51 -10.42 -16.06
N GLY A 198 -17.83 -9.24 -16.59
CA GLY A 198 -18.85 -8.37 -16.02
C GLY A 198 -20.25 -8.99 -16.02
N LEU A 199 -20.66 -9.62 -17.13
CA LEU A 199 -21.96 -10.31 -17.23
C LEU A 199 -22.07 -11.50 -16.28
N THR A 200 -21.02 -12.31 -16.16
CA THR A 200 -21.01 -13.46 -15.23
C THR A 200 -21.08 -13.01 -13.77
N LEU A 201 -20.41 -11.91 -13.41
CA LEU A 201 -20.51 -11.31 -12.08
C LEU A 201 -21.95 -10.85 -11.80
N LEU A 202 -22.56 -10.10 -12.72
CA LEU A 202 -23.95 -9.63 -12.57
C LEU A 202 -24.97 -10.78 -12.49
N ALA A 203 -24.78 -11.83 -13.29
CA ALA A 203 -25.63 -13.01 -13.26
C ALA A 203 -25.56 -13.74 -11.90
N LYS A 204 -24.35 -13.89 -11.33
CA LYS A 204 -24.17 -14.48 -9.99
C LYS A 204 -24.86 -13.65 -8.91
N LEU A 205 -24.83 -12.32 -9.01
CA LEU A 205 -25.51 -11.45 -8.04
C LEU A 205 -27.03 -11.56 -8.13
N LYS A 206 -27.60 -11.57 -9.34
CA LYS A 206 -29.05 -11.78 -9.53
C LYS A 206 -29.50 -13.14 -8.99
N LYS A 207 -28.70 -14.20 -9.19
CA LYS A 207 -29.01 -15.53 -8.66
C LYS A 207 -29.02 -15.54 -7.13
N ALA A 208 -28.01 -14.95 -6.48
CA ALA A 208 -27.95 -14.84 -5.03
C ALA A 208 -29.10 -14.01 -4.45
N GLU A 209 -29.46 -12.89 -5.09
CA GLU A 209 -30.62 -12.06 -4.70
C GLU A 209 -31.93 -12.83 -4.81
N LYS A 210 -32.10 -13.66 -5.85
CA LYS A 210 -33.28 -14.52 -6.02
C LYS A 210 -33.36 -15.62 -4.95
N GLU A 211 -32.25 -16.30 -4.64
CA GLU A 211 -32.19 -17.34 -3.59
C GLU A 211 -32.50 -16.77 -2.19
N ILE A 212 -32.05 -15.54 -1.89
CA ILE A 212 -32.37 -14.86 -0.62
C ILE A 212 -33.87 -14.54 -0.55
N ASN A 213 -34.46 -14.01 -1.63
CA ASN A 213 -35.88 -13.67 -1.68
C ASN A 213 -36.78 -14.92 -1.55
N GLU A 214 -36.42 -16.04 -2.19
CA GLU A 214 -37.16 -17.32 -2.07
C GLU A 214 -37.03 -17.96 -0.67
N SER A 215 -35.95 -17.69 0.07
CA SER A 215 -35.76 -18.15 1.46
C SER A 215 -36.44 -17.29 2.52
N THR A 216 -36.85 -16.06 2.16
CA THR A 216 -37.56 -15.14 3.07
C THR A 216 -39.08 -15.20 2.90
N GLU A 217 -39.57 -15.83 1.83
CA GLU A 217 -41.00 -16.05 1.56
C GLU A 217 -41.53 -17.43 2.02
N ASN A 218 -40.65 -18.35 2.46
CA ASN A 218 -40.99 -19.66 3.05
C ASN A 218 -40.79 -19.69 4.56
#